data_AF-A0A1I6PP31-F1
#
_entry.id   AF-A0A1I6PP31-F1
#
_cell.length_a   1.000
_cell.length_b   1.000
_cell.length_c   1.000
_cell.angle_alpha   90.00
_cell.angle_beta   90.00
_cell.angle_gamma   90.00
#
_symmetry.space_group_name_H-M   'P 1'
#
loop_
_entity.id
_entity.type
_entity.pdbx_description
1 polymer ?
#
loop_
_entity_poly.entity_id
_entity_poly.type
_entity_poly.pdbx_seq_one_letter_code
_entity_poly.pdbx_strand_id
1 'polypeptide(L)'
;MKQLYKYILGGITILSFAQCGSSQKFVSQEEVPFQFGEVLVENWTIENSSDTGVNVFFPVENKVDTAIDSVHFRGQVVKPERIKRGTYLVYIARFRNKKSPGDIIMHADPSKEAANAPPIIIKQSPFELDTDEVVISYVQEGETKYYRISGIKETTPVVYPHKSKN
;
A
#
# COMPACT_ATOMS: atom_id res chain seq x y z
N MET A 1 26.83 -3.89 53.42
CA MET A 1 26.99 -3.51 52.00
C MET A 1 26.48 -4.54 50.98
N LYS A 2 26.37 -5.85 51.30
CA LYS A 2 25.86 -6.87 50.35
C LYS A 2 24.35 -6.85 50.06
N GLN A 3 23.54 -6.17 50.87
CA GLN A 3 22.08 -6.08 50.65
C GLN A 3 21.70 -4.88 49.75
N LEU A 4 22.53 -3.82 49.68
CA LEU A 4 22.27 -2.67 48.81
C LEU A 4 22.41 -2.99 47.32
N TYR A 5 23.36 -3.87 46.95
CA TYR A 5 23.56 -4.26 45.55
C TYR A 5 22.33 -4.94 44.94
N LYS A 6 21.53 -5.66 45.75
CA LYS A 6 20.29 -6.31 45.30
C LYS A 6 19.21 -5.30 44.91
N TYR A 7 19.11 -4.20 45.64
CA TYR A 7 18.19 -3.10 45.31
C TYR A 7 18.66 -2.29 44.10
N ILE A 8 19.98 -2.13 43.93
CA ILE A 8 20.57 -1.49 42.73
C ILE A 8 20.39 -2.38 41.50
N LEU A 9 20.55 -3.70 41.63
CA LEU A 9 20.37 -4.66 40.54
C LEU A 9 18.88 -4.82 40.13
N GLY A 10 17.95 -4.70 41.09
CA GLY A 10 16.50 -4.72 40.82
C GLY A 10 15.96 -3.42 40.19
N GLY A 11 16.59 -2.27 40.45
CA GLY A 11 16.18 -0.98 39.89
C GLY A 11 16.50 -0.81 38.40
N ILE A 12 17.60 -1.41 37.92
CA ILE A 12 18.05 -1.30 36.52
C ILE A 12 17.13 -2.03 35.54
N THR A 13 16.45 -3.10 35.97
CA THR A 13 15.57 -3.91 35.10
C THR A 13 14.23 -3.25 34.76
N ILE A 14 13.79 -2.21 35.49
CA ILE A 14 12.47 -1.59 35.31
C ILE A 14 12.48 -0.45 34.27
N LEU A 15 13.65 0.08 33.91
CA LEU A 15 13.78 1.20 32.95
C LEU A 15 13.82 0.76 31.47
N SER A 16 13.73 -0.54 31.17
CA SER A 16 13.91 -1.09 29.82
C SER A 16 12.68 -1.00 28.89
N PHE A 17 11.53 -0.51 29.36
CA PHE A 17 10.28 -0.45 28.58
C PHE A 17 9.90 0.93 28.08
N ALA A 18 10.83 1.90 28.04
CA ALA A 18 10.64 3.11 27.23
C ALA A 18 10.80 2.75 25.74
N GLN A 19 9.90 1.91 25.25
CA GLN A 19 9.77 1.59 23.84
C GLN A 19 9.32 2.88 23.16
N CYS A 20 10.28 3.52 22.50
CA CYS A 20 10.10 4.72 21.70
C CYS A 20 9.07 4.41 20.60
N GLY A 21 7.80 4.67 20.89
CA GLY A 21 6.75 4.70 19.89
C GLY A 21 7.02 5.89 18.99
N SER A 22 7.76 5.68 17.90
CA SER A 22 7.71 6.59 16.76
C SER A 22 6.29 6.49 16.21
N SER A 23 5.37 7.25 16.79
CA SER A 23 4.02 7.38 16.24
C SER A 23 4.17 8.04 14.88
N GLN A 24 3.90 7.30 13.81
CA GLN A 24 3.87 7.84 12.46
C GLN A 24 2.81 8.96 12.45
N LYS A 25 3.27 10.21 12.45
CA LYS A 25 2.39 11.38 12.56
C LYS A 25 1.69 11.58 11.22
N PHE A 26 0.36 11.47 11.23
CA PHE A 26 -0.45 11.90 10.09
C PHE A 26 -0.46 13.41 10.03
N VAL A 27 -0.21 13.96 8.85
CA VAL A 27 -0.32 15.39 8.58
C VAL A 27 -1.75 15.74 8.17
N SER A 28 -2.20 16.93 8.55
CA SER A 28 -3.50 17.46 8.12
C SER A 28 -3.42 17.95 6.69
N GLN A 29 -4.54 17.96 5.96
CA GLN A 29 -4.60 18.45 4.57
C GLN A 29 -4.03 19.87 4.38
N GLU A 30 -4.12 20.74 5.39
CA GLU A 30 -3.54 22.10 5.38
C GLU A 30 -2.01 22.11 5.29
N GLU A 31 -1.34 21.06 5.74
CA GLU A 31 0.12 20.92 5.75
C GLU A 31 0.65 20.20 4.49
N VAL A 32 -0.25 19.64 3.69
CA VAL A 32 0.08 18.83 2.53
C VAL A 32 0.27 19.74 1.30
N PRO A 33 1.41 19.67 0.59
CA PRO A 33 1.71 20.54 -0.55
C PRO A 33 0.99 20.09 -1.84
N PHE A 34 -0.09 19.33 -1.71
CA PHE A 34 -0.89 18.81 -2.82
C PHE A 34 -2.35 18.60 -2.41
N GLN A 35 -3.20 18.63 -3.41
CA GLN A 35 -4.63 18.42 -3.32
C GLN A 35 -5.01 17.44 -4.43
N PHE A 36 -5.65 16.35 -4.02
CA PHE A 36 -6.29 15.44 -4.95
C PHE A 36 -7.74 15.85 -5.14
N GLY A 37 -8.26 15.59 -6.33
CA GLY A 37 -9.70 15.57 -6.54
C GLY A 37 -10.31 14.31 -5.94
N GLU A 38 -11.46 13.92 -6.46
CA GLU A 38 -12.14 12.71 -6.01
C GLU A 38 -11.28 11.46 -6.26
N VAL A 39 -10.92 10.77 -5.17
CA VAL A 39 -10.17 9.50 -5.22
C VAL A 39 -11.13 8.38 -5.55
N LEU A 40 -10.81 7.63 -6.61
CA LEU A 40 -11.65 6.56 -7.14
C LEU A 40 -10.99 5.21 -6.95
N VAL A 41 -11.79 4.21 -6.56
CA VAL A 41 -11.36 2.83 -6.37
C VAL A 41 -12.05 1.94 -7.40
N GLU A 42 -11.27 1.34 -8.31
CA GLU A 42 -11.78 0.44 -9.34
C GLU A 42 -11.33 -0.99 -9.05
N ASN A 43 -12.29 -1.86 -8.77
CA ASN A 43 -12.06 -3.29 -8.70
C ASN A 43 -11.98 -3.86 -10.11
N TRP A 44 -10.98 -4.69 -10.39
CA TRP A 44 -10.83 -5.32 -11.70
C TRP A 44 -10.58 -6.82 -11.64
N THR A 45 -11.07 -7.50 -12.67
CA THR A 45 -10.84 -8.92 -12.91
C THR A 45 -10.43 -9.14 -14.36
N ILE A 46 -9.72 -10.22 -14.66
CA ILE A 46 -9.41 -10.62 -16.03
C ILE A 46 -10.32 -11.79 -16.41
N GLU A 47 -10.95 -11.74 -17.59
CA GLU A 47 -11.75 -12.86 -18.10
C GLU A 47 -10.93 -14.15 -18.13
N ASN A 48 -11.53 -15.26 -17.69
CA ASN A 48 -10.91 -16.59 -17.69
C ASN A 48 -9.56 -16.67 -16.94
N SER A 49 -9.33 -15.78 -15.96
CA SER A 49 -8.16 -15.81 -15.09
C SER A 49 -8.58 -15.59 -13.63
N SER A 50 -7.82 -16.16 -12.69
CA SER A 50 -7.97 -15.85 -11.27
C SER A 50 -7.35 -14.49 -10.88
N ASP A 51 -6.69 -13.82 -11.83
CA ASP A 51 -6.06 -12.53 -11.62
C ASP A 51 -7.10 -11.43 -11.37
N THR A 52 -7.06 -10.89 -10.16
CA THR A 52 -7.92 -9.79 -9.71
C THR A 52 -7.10 -8.77 -8.94
N GLY A 53 -7.62 -7.56 -8.85
CA GLY A 53 -6.96 -6.50 -8.11
C GLY A 53 -7.81 -5.25 -8.01
N VAL A 54 -7.17 -4.20 -7.51
CA VAL A 54 -7.80 -2.90 -7.27
C VAL A 54 -6.88 -1.80 -7.75
N ASN A 55 -7.41 -0.86 -8.52
CA ASN A 55 -6.72 0.36 -8.90
C ASN A 55 -7.27 1.50 -8.05
N VAL A 56 -6.40 2.28 -7.42
CA VAL A 56 -6.78 3.53 -6.75
C VAL A 56 -6.22 4.70 -7.56
N PHE A 57 -7.11 5.58 -8.01
CA PHE A 57 -6.78 6.74 -8.81
C PHE A 57 -6.77 7.99 -7.94
N PHE A 58 -5.68 8.76 -8.03
CA PHE A 58 -5.52 10.04 -7.35
C PHE A 58 -5.34 11.15 -8.40
N PRO A 59 -6.45 11.73 -8.90
CA PRO A 59 -6.39 12.88 -9.78
C PRO A 59 -5.80 14.08 -9.04
N VAL A 60 -4.84 14.76 -9.63
CA VAL A 60 -4.16 15.89 -9.00
C VAL A 60 -4.81 17.20 -9.45
N GLU A 61 -5.31 18.00 -8.49
CA GLU A 61 -5.97 19.28 -8.78
C GLU A 61 -4.98 20.45 -8.81
N ASN A 62 -4.00 20.46 -7.91
CA ASN A 62 -2.98 21.50 -7.85
C ASN A 62 -1.58 20.92 -8.12
N LYS A 63 -0.60 21.78 -8.38
CA LYS A 63 0.74 21.31 -8.72
C LYS A 63 1.35 20.55 -7.54
N VAL A 64 1.59 19.26 -7.74
CA VAL A 64 2.36 18.43 -6.81
C VAL A 64 3.85 18.67 -7.06
N ASP A 65 4.50 19.46 -6.20
CA ASP A 65 5.96 19.63 -6.22
C ASP A 65 6.69 18.50 -5.44
N THR A 66 5.94 17.62 -4.77
CA THR A 66 6.47 16.53 -3.95
C THR A 66 6.12 15.15 -4.51
N ALA A 67 7.11 14.29 -4.74
CA ALA A 67 6.84 12.94 -5.23
C ALA A 67 6.17 12.07 -4.15
N ILE A 68 5.11 11.37 -4.53
CA ILE A 68 4.49 10.33 -3.71
C ILE A 68 5.39 9.10 -3.73
N ASP A 69 5.73 8.58 -2.54
CA ASP A 69 6.61 7.41 -2.41
C ASP A 69 5.83 6.10 -2.38
N SER A 70 4.84 6.00 -1.50
CA SER A 70 3.99 4.81 -1.37
C SER A 70 2.53 5.12 -1.07
N VAL A 71 1.65 4.21 -1.45
CA VAL A 71 0.22 4.22 -1.12
C VAL A 71 -0.10 2.95 -0.36
N HIS A 72 -0.78 3.12 0.76
CA HIS A 72 -1.19 2.10 1.71
C HIS A 72 -2.71 1.95 1.65
N PHE A 73 -3.17 0.76 1.29
CA PHE A 73 -4.59 0.47 1.13
C PHE A 73 -4.87 -1.00 1.46
N ARG A 74 -5.90 -1.28 2.27
CA ARG A 74 -6.35 -2.64 2.62
C ARG A 74 -5.22 -3.60 3.03
N GLY A 75 -4.33 -3.13 3.91
CA GLY A 75 -3.21 -3.92 4.42
C GLY A 75 -2.04 -4.12 3.42
N GLN A 76 -2.09 -3.51 2.24
CA GLN A 76 -1.03 -3.58 1.23
C GLN A 76 -0.34 -2.22 1.05
N VAL A 77 0.92 -2.25 0.62
CA VAL A 77 1.67 -1.05 0.23
C VAL A 77 2.25 -1.20 -1.18
N VAL A 78 2.03 -0.18 -2.01
CA VAL A 78 2.52 -0.14 -3.39
C VAL A 78 3.10 1.22 -3.73
N LYS A 79 4.03 1.26 -4.68
CA LYS A 79 4.52 2.50 -5.25
C LYS A 79 3.56 2.93 -6.38
N PRO A 80 2.98 4.13 -6.34
CA PRO A 80 2.05 4.56 -7.38
C PRO A 80 2.77 4.90 -8.68
N GLU A 81 2.09 4.69 -9.80
CA GLU A 81 2.53 5.12 -11.12
C GLU A 81 2.06 6.55 -11.38
N ARG A 82 2.97 7.42 -11.82
CA ARG A 82 2.67 8.79 -12.18
C ARG A 82 2.37 8.88 -13.68
N ILE A 83 1.15 9.25 -14.04
CA ILE A 83 0.73 9.45 -15.44
C ILE A 83 0.38 10.91 -15.66
N LYS A 84 1.09 11.56 -16.59
CA LYS A 84 0.84 12.94 -17.00
C LYS A 84 0.41 12.98 -18.47
N ARG A 85 -0.72 13.63 -18.76
CA ARG A 85 -1.21 13.92 -20.12
C ARG A 85 -1.59 15.39 -20.22
N GLY A 86 -0.72 16.19 -20.85
CA GLY A 86 -0.91 17.64 -20.91
C GLY A 86 -0.91 18.27 -19.51
N THR A 87 -2.02 18.91 -19.16
CA THR A 87 -2.27 19.50 -17.83
C THR A 87 -2.81 18.48 -16.82
N TYR A 88 -3.34 17.35 -17.28
CA TYR A 88 -3.90 16.32 -16.40
C TYR A 88 -2.79 15.44 -15.82
N LEU A 89 -2.79 15.30 -14.50
CA LEU A 89 -1.86 14.47 -13.75
C LEU A 89 -2.67 13.54 -12.84
N VAL A 90 -2.36 12.25 -12.89
CA VAL A 90 -2.98 11.24 -12.03
C VAL A 90 -1.91 10.29 -11.51
N TYR A 91 -2.01 9.95 -10.23
CA TYR A 91 -1.28 8.83 -9.66
C TYR A 91 -2.18 7.60 -9.62
N ILE A 92 -1.65 6.44 -10.03
CA ILE A 92 -2.38 5.18 -10.03
C ILE A 92 -1.65 4.19 -9.13
N ALA A 93 -2.28 3.82 -8.03
CA ALA A 93 -1.79 2.75 -7.17
C ALA A 93 -2.48 1.44 -7.56
N ARG A 94 -1.69 0.45 -8.01
CA ARG A 94 -2.20 -0.85 -8.45
C ARG A 94 -1.95 -1.91 -7.39
N PHE A 95 -3.02 -2.38 -6.77
CA PHE A 95 -3.03 -3.46 -5.80
C PHE A 95 -3.46 -4.75 -6.49
N ARG A 96 -2.81 -5.87 -6.16
CA ARG A 96 -3.18 -7.19 -6.66
C ARG A 96 -3.62 -8.07 -5.50
N ASN A 97 -4.62 -8.90 -5.75
CA ASN A 97 -5.01 -9.90 -4.78
C ASN A 97 -4.05 -11.10 -4.86
N LYS A 98 -3.94 -11.84 -3.75
CA LYS A 98 -3.21 -13.12 -3.77
C LYS A 98 -3.94 -14.07 -4.72
N LYS A 99 -3.19 -14.74 -5.59
CA LYS A 99 -3.73 -15.86 -6.36
C LYS A 99 -4.22 -16.94 -5.42
N SER A 100 -5.38 -17.51 -5.72
CA SER A 100 -5.88 -18.66 -4.99
C SER A 100 -4.97 -19.87 -5.25
N PRO A 101 -4.71 -20.75 -4.26
CA PRO A 101 -3.87 -21.94 -4.44
C PRO A 101 -4.33 -22.87 -5.57
N GLY A 102 -5.61 -22.82 -5.96
CA GLY A 102 -6.17 -23.63 -7.04
C GLY A 102 -5.65 -23.29 -8.45
N ASP A 103 -4.87 -22.22 -8.60
CA ASP A 103 -4.30 -21.77 -9.87
C ASP A 103 -2.89 -22.34 -10.14
N ILE A 104 -2.39 -23.22 -9.27
CA ILE A 104 -1.09 -23.87 -9.40
C ILE A 104 -1.27 -25.23 -10.09
N ILE A 105 -0.65 -25.39 -11.25
CA ILE A 105 -0.56 -26.68 -11.96
C ILE A 105 0.36 -27.58 -11.14
N MET A 106 -0.20 -28.63 -10.54
CA MET A 106 0.51 -29.67 -9.83
C MET A 106 0.38 -30.96 -10.64
N HIS A 107 1.41 -31.31 -11.41
CA HIS A 107 1.35 -32.37 -12.40
C HIS A 107 2.51 -33.35 -12.21
N ALA A 108 2.27 -34.64 -12.43
CA ALA A 108 3.28 -35.69 -12.22
C ALA A 108 4.55 -35.53 -13.08
N ASP A 109 4.40 -34.95 -14.27
CA ASP A 109 5.51 -34.51 -15.14
C ASP A 109 5.94 -33.07 -14.79
N PRO A 110 7.17 -32.87 -14.26
CA PRO A 110 7.69 -31.55 -13.86
C PRO A 110 7.73 -30.53 -15.00
N SER A 111 7.83 -30.98 -16.25
CA SER A 111 7.92 -30.12 -17.44
C SER A 111 6.65 -29.28 -17.61
N LYS A 112 5.49 -29.79 -17.16
CA LYS A 112 4.21 -29.09 -17.24
C LYS A 112 4.01 -28.03 -16.15
N GLU A 113 4.77 -28.11 -15.07
CA GLU A 113 4.73 -27.12 -13.99
C GLU A 113 5.50 -25.84 -14.35
N ALA A 114 6.35 -25.87 -15.39
CA ALA A 114 7.05 -24.69 -15.92
C ALA A 114 6.10 -23.61 -16.46
N ALA A 115 4.82 -23.93 -16.69
CA ALA A 115 3.78 -22.98 -17.06
C ALA A 115 3.23 -22.18 -15.86
N ASN A 116 3.56 -22.57 -14.62
CA ASN A 116 3.16 -21.81 -13.43
C ASN A 116 3.83 -20.45 -13.39
N ALA A 117 3.04 -19.39 -13.18
CA ALA A 117 3.57 -18.04 -12.99
C ALA A 117 4.29 -17.94 -11.64
N PRO A 118 5.37 -17.13 -11.53
CA PRO A 118 6.02 -16.88 -10.26
C PRO A 118 5.05 -16.22 -9.26
N PRO A 119 5.20 -16.46 -7.95
CA PRO A 119 4.34 -15.88 -6.93
C PRO A 119 4.46 -14.36 -6.92
N ILE A 120 3.32 -13.69 -6.79
CA ILE A 120 3.26 -12.22 -6.66
C ILE A 120 3.63 -11.87 -5.21
N ILE A 121 4.69 -11.07 -5.03
CA ILE A 121 5.10 -10.59 -3.70
C ILE A 121 4.25 -9.36 -3.34
N ILE A 122 3.40 -9.52 -2.33
CA ILE A 122 2.56 -8.43 -1.79
C ILE A 122 3.21 -7.89 -0.52
N LYS A 123 3.65 -6.63 -0.57
CA LYS A 123 4.19 -5.95 0.61
C LYS A 123 3.06 -5.57 1.55
N GLN A 124 3.23 -5.89 2.82
CA GLN A 124 2.25 -5.56 3.87
C GLN A 124 2.41 -4.11 4.29
N SER A 125 1.28 -3.44 4.50
CA SER A 125 1.24 -2.11 5.11
C SER A 125 1.39 -2.23 6.63
N PRO A 126 2.13 -1.33 7.29
CA PRO A 126 2.18 -1.26 8.75
C PRO A 126 0.94 -0.59 9.36
N PHE A 127 0.03 -0.03 8.53
CA PHE A 127 -1.15 0.68 8.98
C PHE A 127 -2.38 -0.22 9.02
N GLU A 128 -3.13 -0.15 10.12
CA GLU A 128 -4.51 -0.61 10.21
C GLU A 128 -5.41 0.49 9.64
N LEU A 129 -6.09 0.20 8.53
CA LEU A 129 -6.93 1.13 7.78
C LEU A 129 -8.31 0.48 7.55
N ASP A 130 -9.36 1.29 7.63
CA ASP A 130 -10.71 0.85 7.26
C ASP A 130 -10.84 0.64 5.73
N THR A 131 -11.96 0.07 5.30
CA THR A 131 -12.17 -0.34 3.90
C THR A 131 -12.21 0.80 2.89
N ASP A 132 -12.54 2.00 3.38
CA ASP A 132 -12.68 3.27 2.66
C ASP A 132 -11.57 4.28 3.02
N GLU A 133 -10.52 3.82 3.70
CA GLU A 133 -9.36 4.63 4.06
C GLU A 133 -8.15 4.29 3.21
N VAL A 134 -7.40 5.33 2.84
CA VAL A 134 -6.13 5.21 2.13
C VAL A 134 -5.11 6.15 2.74
N VAL A 135 -3.88 5.67 2.90
CA VAL A 135 -2.76 6.47 3.40
C VAL A 135 -1.72 6.62 2.32
N ILE A 136 -1.25 7.85 2.13
CA ILE A 136 -0.25 8.24 1.15
C ILE A 136 1.00 8.62 1.92
N SER A 137 2.13 8.02 1.59
CA SER A 137 3.43 8.46 2.08
C SER A 137 4.13 9.30 1.02
N TYR A 138 4.78 10.36 1.47
CA TYR A 138 5.55 11.24 0.60
C TYR A 138 6.76 11.79 1.35
N VAL A 139 7.78 12.21 0.60
CA VAL A 139 9.03 12.73 1.18
C VAL A 139 9.07 14.23 0.97
N GLN A 140 9.08 14.99 2.06
CA GLN A 140 9.23 16.44 2.05
C GLN A 140 10.41 16.82 2.91
N GLU A 141 11.35 17.60 2.36
CA GLU A 141 12.55 18.07 3.09
C GLU A 141 13.40 16.95 3.72
N GLY A 142 13.33 15.74 3.15
CA GLY A 142 14.06 14.56 3.64
C GLY A 142 13.31 13.75 4.71
N GLU A 143 12.13 14.20 5.15
CA GLU A 143 11.28 13.49 6.09
C GLU A 143 10.11 12.79 5.38
N THR A 144 9.83 11.55 5.76
CA THR A 144 8.64 10.82 5.31
C THR A 144 7.43 11.27 6.11
N LYS A 145 6.44 11.83 5.42
CA LYS A 145 5.15 12.24 5.99
C LYS A 145 4.05 11.33 5.47
N TYR A 146 2.98 11.22 6.24
CA TYR A 146 1.83 10.37 5.94
C TYR A 146 0.56 11.21 5.91
N TYR A 147 -0.18 11.13 4.81
CA TYR A 147 -1.47 11.78 4.65
C TYR A 147 -2.58 10.73 4.53
N ARG A 148 -3.63 10.84 5.33
CA ARG A 148 -4.78 9.93 5.33
C ARG A 148 -5.96 10.57 4.60
N ILE A 149 -6.59 9.79 3.74
CA ILE A 149 -7.84 10.14 3.06
C ILE A 149 -8.88 9.08 3.45
N SER A 150 -10.03 9.52 3.93
CA SER A 150 -11.15 8.65 4.31
C SER A 150 -12.36 8.93 3.41
N GLY A 151 -13.30 7.98 3.31
CA GLY A 151 -14.52 8.14 2.50
C GLY A 151 -14.29 8.04 0.99
N ILE A 152 -13.28 7.27 0.55
CA ILE A 152 -13.04 7.04 -0.88
C ILE A 152 -14.18 6.21 -1.50
N LYS A 153 -14.51 6.48 -2.76
CA LYS A 153 -15.64 5.82 -3.43
C LYS A 153 -15.19 4.68 -4.33
N GLU A 154 -15.87 3.56 -4.21
CA GLU A 154 -15.75 2.46 -5.16
C GLU A 154 -16.56 2.73 -6.42
N THR A 155 -15.96 2.47 -7.57
CA THR A 155 -16.60 2.52 -8.87
C THR A 155 -17.12 1.13 -9.28
N THR A 156 -17.85 1.09 -10.39
CA THR A 156 -18.32 -0.19 -10.95
C THR A 156 -17.14 -1.09 -11.30
N PRO A 157 -17.15 -2.37 -10.89
CA PRO A 157 -16.09 -3.31 -11.24
C PRO A 157 -15.91 -3.44 -12.75
N VAL A 158 -14.66 -3.52 -13.19
CA VAL A 158 -14.29 -3.63 -14.61
C VAL A 158 -13.76 -5.04 -14.88
N VAL A 159 -14.31 -5.68 -15.91
CA VAL A 159 -13.82 -6.96 -16.41
C VAL A 159 -12.98 -6.68 -17.65
N TYR A 160 -11.68 -6.94 -17.57
CA TYR A 160 -10.78 -6.79 -18.71
C TYR A 160 -10.74 -8.06 -19.56
N PRO A 161 -10.76 -7.94 -20.89
CA PRO A 161 -10.63 -9.09 -21.77
C PRO A 161 -9.27 -9.75 -21.59
N HIS A 162 -9.23 -11.07 -21.65
CA HIS A 162 -7.97 -11.80 -21.63
C HIS A 162 -7.14 -11.42 -22.86
N LYS A 163 -5.97 -10.82 -22.66
CA LYS A 163 -5.07 -10.51 -23.80
C LYS A 163 -4.59 -11.83 -24.43
N SER A 164 -5.07 -12.12 -25.63
CA SER A 164 -4.45 -13.11 -26.52
C SER A 164 -3.00 -12.71 -26.76
N LYS A 165 -2.06 -13.63 -26.52
CA LYS A 165 -0.69 -13.48 -27.00
C LYS A 165 -0.71 -13.71 -28.52
N ASN A 166 -0.57 -12.64 -29.30
CA ASN A 166 -0.17 -12.73 -30.70
C ASN A 166 1.36 -12.71 -30.80
#